data_AF-A0A424YTE8-F1
#
_entry.id   AF-A0A424YTE8-F1
#
_cell.length_a   1.000
_cell.length_b   1.000
_cell.length_c   1.000
_cell.angle_alpha   90.00
_cell.angle_beta   90.00
_cell.angle_gamma   90.00
#
_symmetry.space_group_name_H-M   'P 1'
#
loop_
_entity.id
_entity.type
_entity.pdbx_description
1 polymer ?
#
loop_
_entity_poly.entity_id
_entity_poly.type
_entity_poly.pdbx_seq_one_letter_code
_entity_poly.pdbx_strand_id
1 'polypeptide(L)'
;MVKVDTFIPKAIDNIKKECKGKAIIALSGGVDSSVCAVLAHKAIGSNLIPIYIDTGLMRKGETDRIRATFKDMNLQIIDAKEQF
;
A
#
# COMPACT_ATOMS: atom_id res chain seq x y z
N MET A 1 23.38 9.53 -4.67
CA MET A 1 22.69 8.64 -3.71
C MET A 1 21.51 9.38 -3.11
N VAL A 2 20.34 8.75 -2.97
CA VAL A 2 19.15 9.40 -2.39
C VAL A 2 19.36 9.59 -0.89
N LYS A 3 19.09 10.81 -0.37
CA LYS A 3 19.11 11.10 1.07
C LYS A 3 17.73 10.83 1.66
N VAL A 4 17.56 9.65 2.28
CA VAL A 4 16.26 9.15 2.78
C VAL A 4 15.61 10.15 3.75
N ASP A 5 16.39 10.75 4.63
CA ASP A 5 15.92 11.72 5.64
C ASP A 5 15.23 12.94 5.03
N THR A 6 15.65 13.34 3.83
CA THR A 6 15.04 14.43 3.07
C THR A 6 13.95 13.95 2.12
N PHE A 7 14.06 12.71 1.64
CA PHE A 7 13.16 12.15 0.64
C PHE A 7 11.78 11.87 1.24
N ILE A 8 11.73 11.18 2.38
CA ILE A 8 10.46 10.78 3.02
C ILE A 8 9.56 11.99 3.33
N PRO A 9 10.01 13.04 4.06
CA PRO A 9 9.15 14.18 4.36
C PRO A 9 8.71 14.93 3.09
N LYS A 10 9.60 15.06 2.10
CA LYS A 10 9.27 15.69 0.81
C LYS A 10 8.23 14.90 0.03
N ALA A 11 8.33 13.57 0.00
CA ALA A 11 7.36 12.71 -0.66
C ALA A 11 5.98 12.80 0.01
N ILE A 12 5.94 12.76 1.34
CA ILE A 12 4.69 12.90 2.11
C ILE A 12 4.03 14.26 1.84
N ASP A 13 4.80 15.35 1.88
CA ASP A 13 4.30 16.71 1.60
C ASP A 13 3.76 16.83 0.17
N ASN A 14 4.48 16.29 -0.82
CA ASN A 14 4.04 16.26 -2.20
C ASN A 14 2.71 15.49 -2.36
N ILE A 15 2.60 14.28 -1.78
CA ILE A 15 1.36 13.49 -1.86
C ILE A 15 0.19 14.26 -1.24
N LYS A 16 0.40 14.88 -0.08
CA LYS A 16 -0.62 15.69 0.61
C LYS A 16 -1.04 16.93 -0.19
N LYS A 17 -0.12 17.52 -0.95
CA LYS A 17 -0.40 18.65 -1.84
C LYS A 17 -1.21 18.24 -3.06
N GLU A 18 -0.87 17.14 -3.70
CA GLU A 18 -1.52 16.69 -4.94
C GLU A 18 -2.86 15.99 -4.69
N CYS A 19 -2.96 15.14 -3.66
CA CYS A 19 -4.17 14.36 -3.39
C CYS A 19 -5.14 15.14 -2.48
N LYS A 20 -6.23 15.66 -3.05
CA LYS A 20 -7.29 16.37 -2.32
C LYS A 20 -8.48 15.50 -1.91
N GLY A 21 -8.54 14.27 -2.40
CA GLY A 21 -9.65 13.34 -2.19
C GLY A 21 -9.17 11.97 -1.75
N LYS A 22 -9.91 10.93 -2.16
CA LYS A 22 -9.52 9.54 -1.93
C LYS A 22 -8.53 9.08 -3.00
N ALA A 23 -7.59 8.23 -2.61
CA ALA A 23 -6.67 7.55 -3.51
C ALA A 23 -6.79 6.04 -3.33
N ILE A 24 -6.52 5.29 -4.39
CA ILE A 24 -6.51 3.83 -4.41
C ILE A 24 -5.11 3.35 -4.74
N ILE A 25 -4.68 2.24 -4.13
CA ILE A 25 -3.42 1.58 -4.48
C ILE A 25 -3.61 0.07 -4.50
N ALA A 26 -3.13 -0.56 -5.56
CA ALA A 26 -2.96 -2.00 -5.62
C ALA A 26 -1.67 -2.39 -4.89
N LEU A 27 -1.83 -3.09 -3.77
CA LEU A 27 -0.74 -3.64 -2.99
C LEU A 27 -0.46 -5.06 -3.53
N SER A 28 0.72 -5.27 -4.09
CA SER A 28 1.11 -6.56 -4.69
C SER A 28 1.96 -7.44 -3.77
N GLY A 29 2.48 -6.86 -2.68
CA GLY A 29 3.47 -7.47 -1.79
C GLY A 29 4.93 -7.24 -2.20
N GLY A 30 5.14 -6.65 -3.38
CA GLY A 30 6.44 -6.12 -3.78
C GLY A 30 6.85 -4.91 -2.95
N VAL A 31 8.17 -4.65 -2.90
CA VAL A 31 8.73 -3.55 -2.09
C VAL A 31 8.23 -2.17 -2.55
N ASP A 32 8.09 -1.96 -3.86
CA ASP A 32 7.69 -0.65 -4.41
C ASP A 32 6.27 -0.27 -4.02
N SER A 33 5.30 -1.16 -4.26
CA SER A 33 3.90 -0.93 -3.89
C SER A 33 3.71 -0.84 -2.38
N SER A 34 4.48 -1.61 -1.61
CA SER A 34 4.50 -1.58 -0.15
C SER A 34 4.98 -0.23 0.40
N VAL A 35 6.12 0.27 -0.08
CA VAL A 35 6.67 1.57 0.35
C VAL A 35 5.75 2.71 -0.09
N CYS A 36 5.23 2.65 -1.32
CA CYS A 36 4.28 3.62 -1.82
C CYS A 36 3.01 3.69 -0.95
N ALA A 37 2.44 2.54 -0.58
CA ALA A 37 1.28 2.46 0.30
C ALA A 37 1.56 3.10 1.67
N VAL A 38 2.71 2.83 2.28
CA VAL A 38 3.09 3.41 3.58
C VAL A 38 3.29 4.93 3.48
N LEU A 39 3.97 5.42 2.44
CA LEU A 39 4.17 6.86 2.24
C LEU A 39 2.84 7.58 2.00
N ALA A 40 1.97 7.02 1.16
CA ALA A 40 0.64 7.56 0.90
C ALA A 40 -0.22 7.54 2.17
N HIS A 41 -0.21 6.46 2.94
CA HIS A 41 -0.99 6.38 4.18
C HIS A 41 -0.51 7.41 5.21
N LYS A 42 0.81 7.62 5.34
CA LYS A 42 1.35 8.69 6.17
C LYS A 42 0.92 10.10 5.71
N ALA A 43 0.69 10.29 4.42
CA ALA A 43 0.32 11.59 3.86
C ALA A 43 -1.19 11.89 3.95
N ILE A 44 -2.04 10.90 3.68
CA ILE A 44 -3.49 11.10 3.50
C ILE A 44 -4.36 10.19 4.40
N GLY A 45 -3.75 9.33 5.22
CA GLY A 45 -4.45 8.51 6.22
C GLY A 45 -5.58 7.67 5.63
N SER A 46 -6.78 7.85 6.19
CA SER A 46 -8.01 7.13 5.80
C SER A 46 -8.53 7.45 4.40
N ASN A 47 -7.96 8.46 3.71
CA ASN A 47 -8.28 8.72 2.32
C ASN A 47 -7.57 7.76 1.36
N LEU A 48 -6.56 7.00 1.84
CA LEU A 48 -5.99 5.91 1.06
C LEU A 48 -6.83 4.64 1.20
N ILE A 49 -7.16 4.02 0.07
CA ILE A 49 -7.81 2.72 -0.03
C ILE A 49 -6.78 1.73 -0.60
N PRO A 50 -6.03 1.02 0.26
CA PRO A 50 -5.15 -0.03 -0.20
C PRO A 50 -5.94 -1.32 -0.45
N ILE A 51 -5.69 -1.95 -1.60
CA ILE A 51 -6.34 -3.18 -2.03
C ILE A 51 -5.27 -4.21 -2.37
N TYR A 52 -5.36 -5.40 -1.78
CA TYR A 52 -4.57 -6.57 -2.13
C TYR A 52 -5.51 -7.64 -2.72
N ILE A 53 -5.16 -8.19 -3.87
CA ILE A 53 -5.93 -9.24 -4.55
C ILE A 53 -5.15 -10.54 -4.40
N ASP A 54 -5.68 -11.48 -3.62
CA ASP A 54 -5.16 -12.84 -3.53
C ASP A 54 -5.70 -13.64 -4.72
N THR A 55 -4.89 -13.75 -5.77
CA THR A 55 -5.22 -14.51 -6.97
C THR A 55 -5.04 -16.02 -6.79
N GLY A 56 -4.53 -16.49 -5.64
CA GLY A 56 -4.13 -17.89 -5.46
C GLY A 56 -2.76 -18.25 -6.04
N LEU A 57 -2.16 -17.34 -6.81
CA LEU A 57 -0.84 -17.51 -7.42
C LEU A 57 0.29 -16.87 -6.61
N MET A 58 -0.01 -16.47 -5.37
CA MET A 58 0.92 -15.82 -4.46
C MET A 58 1.88 -16.85 -3.84
N ARG A 59 3.03 -16.41 -3.32
CA ARG A 59 3.94 -17.33 -2.64
C ARG A 59 3.31 -17.86 -1.35
N LYS A 60 3.74 -19.04 -0.92
CA LYS A 60 3.25 -19.66 0.32
C LYS A 60 3.36 -18.69 1.52
N GLY A 61 2.22 -18.42 2.17
CA GLY A 61 2.14 -17.54 3.34
C GLY A 61 2.22 -16.03 3.04
N GLU A 62 2.27 -15.63 1.76
CA GLU A 62 2.38 -14.23 1.38
C GLU A 62 1.15 -13.42 1.80
N THR A 63 -0.06 -13.93 1.52
CA THR A 63 -1.31 -13.27 1.92
C THR A 63 -1.39 -13.02 3.43
N ASP A 64 -0.99 -13.99 4.25
CA ASP A 64 -1.00 -13.83 5.72
C ASP A 64 0.02 -12.79 6.18
N ARG A 65 1.21 -12.77 5.58
CA ARG A 65 2.23 -11.77 5.84
C ARG A 65 1.74 -10.36 5.48
N ILE A 66 1.09 -10.21 4.32
CA ILE A 66 0.53 -8.92 3.88
C ILE A 66 -0.57 -8.47 4.83
N ARG A 67 -1.51 -9.37 5.19
CA ARG A 67 -2.56 -9.09 6.15
C ARG A 67 -1.99 -8.59 7.49
N ALA A 68 -0.95 -9.24 8.01
CA ALA A 68 -0.33 -8.86 9.28
C ALA A 68 0.43 -7.52 9.19
N THR A 69 1.15 -7.29 8.09
CA THR A 69 2.01 -6.11 7.89
C THR A 69 1.20 -4.82 7.73
N PHE A 70 0.06 -4.89 7.03
CA PHE A 70 -0.75 -3.72 6.67
C PHE A 70 -2.08 -3.63 7.43
N LYS A 71 -2.22 -4.37 8.54
CA LYS A 71 -3.45 -4.47 9.33
C LYS A 71 -4.00 -3.11 9.78
N ASP A 72 -3.12 -2.14 10.07
CA ASP A 72 -3.49 -0.83 10.60
C ASP A 72 -3.86 0.19 9.50
N MET A 73 -3.81 -0.21 8.22
CA MET A 73 -4.06 0.66 7.07
C MET A 73 -5.43 0.46 6.41
N ASN A 74 -6.35 -0.25 7.08
CA ASN A 74 -7.65 -0.64 6.51
C ASN A 74 -7.50 -1.37 5.15
N LEU A 75 -6.51 -2.26 5.03
CA LEU A 75 -6.25 -3.04 3.82
C LEU A 75 -7.47 -3.90 3.45
N GLN A 76 -7.97 -3.71 2.23
CA GLN A 76 -8.97 -4.60 1.64
C GLN A 76 -8.26 -5.78 0.99
N ILE A 77 -8.56 -7.00 1.45
CA ILE A 77 -8.07 -8.23 0.85
C ILE A 77 -9.22 -8.86 0.08
N ILE A 78 -9.04 -9.01 -1.23
CA ILE A 78 -10.00 -9.66 -2.12
C ILE A 78 -9.50 -11.07 -2.41
N ASP A 79 -10.29 -12.08 -2.05
CA ASP A 79 -10.03 -13.46 -2.47
C ASP A 79 -10.55 -13.65 -3.90
N ALA A 80 -9.65 -13.92 -4.83
CA ALA A 80 -9.94 -14.09 -6.25
C ALA A 80 -9.41 -15.44 -6.78
N LYS A 81 -9.23 -16.44 -5.89
CA LYS A 81 -8.63 -17.74 -6.23
C LYS A 81 -9.42 -18.57 -7.24
N GLU A 82 -10.74 -18.39 -7.27
CA GLU A 82 -11.60 -19.15 -8.20
C GLU A 82 -11.68 -18.51 -9.59
N GLN A 83 -11.34 -17.22 -9.70
CA GLN A 83 -11.40 -16.44 -10.92
C GLN A 83 -10.11 -16.51 -11.75
N PHE A 84 -9.01 -16.95 -11.15
CA PHE A 84 -7.68 -17.05 -11.74
C PHE A 84 -7.24 -18.50 -11.84
#